data_AF-A0A6B3G9X8-F1
#
_entry.id   AF-A0A6B3G9X8-F1
#
_cell.length_a   1.000
_cell.length_b   1.000
_cell.length_c   1.000
_cell.angle_alpha   90.00
_cell.angle_beta   90.00
_cell.angle_gamma   90.00
#
_symmetry.space_group_name_H-M   'P 1'
#
loop_
_entity.id
_entity.type
_entity.pdbx_description
1 polymer ?
#
loop_
_entity_poly.entity_id
_entity_poly.type
_entity_poly.pdbx_seq_one_letter_code
_entity_poly.pdbx_strand_id
1 'polypeptide(L)'
;AVAAIAELCRRGRTDVPVYDIATSSRTGHETFHIERSPLFVAEGIFAADIVERCQERGLLADALCLRGRPTTTFRRRLVRDLREGRKSVPFLLRRGWRLMRAERRIVARQTALGAYPCG
;
A
#
# COMPACT_ATOMS: atom_id res chain seq x y z
N ALA A 1 4.45 9.59 7.10
CA ALA A 1 4.20 9.51 5.65
C ALA A 1 4.12 10.90 5.01
N VAL A 2 3.07 11.70 5.25
CA VAL A 2 2.89 13.03 4.60
C VAL A 2 4.11 13.95 4.73
N ALA A 3 4.75 14.01 5.91
CA ALA A 3 5.95 14.82 6.11
C ALA A 3 7.13 14.39 5.21
N ALA A 4 7.35 13.08 5.06
CA ALA A 4 8.40 12.53 4.20
C ALA A 4 8.09 12.82 2.72
N ILE A 5 6.82 12.71 2.30
CA ILE A 5 6.38 13.09 0.95
C ILE A 5 6.66 14.58 0.69
N ALA A 6 6.29 15.46 1.63
CA ALA A 6 6.53 16.89 1.50
C ALA A 6 8.03 17.22 1.42
N GLU A 7 8.86 16.52 2.20
CA GLU A 7 10.31 16.66 2.13
C GLU A 7 10.87 16.20 0.78
N LEU A 8 10.42 15.04 0.30
CA LEU A 8 10.82 14.48 -0.99
C LEU A 8 10.47 15.44 -2.14
N CYS A 9 9.25 15.96 -2.19
CA CYS A 9 8.83 16.93 -3.21
C CYS A 9 9.66 18.21 -3.18
N ARG A 10 10.10 18.66 -1.99
CA ARG A 10 10.85 19.91 -1.84
C ARG A 10 12.36 19.75 -2.06
N ARG A 11 12.95 18.64 -1.62
CA ARG A 11 14.41 18.43 -1.58
C ARG A 11 14.91 17.42 -2.62
N GLY A 12 14.01 16.67 -3.25
CA GLY A 12 14.36 15.53 -4.08
C GLY A 12 14.84 14.30 -3.29
N ARG A 13 14.83 14.36 -1.95
CA ARG A 13 15.19 13.23 -1.06
C ARG A 13 14.47 13.29 0.28
N THR A 14 14.27 12.13 0.91
CA THR A 14 13.72 12.00 2.27
C THR A 14 14.17 10.67 2.90
N ASP A 15 14.12 10.57 4.23
CA ASP A 15 14.42 9.32 4.92
C ASP A 15 13.15 8.46 5.05
N VAL A 16 13.24 7.21 4.61
CA VAL A 16 12.15 6.22 4.68
C VAL A 16 12.53 5.07 5.60
N PRO A 17 11.59 4.54 6.39
CA PRO A 17 11.85 3.42 7.28
C PRO A 17 12.08 2.13 6.50
N VAL A 18 13.09 1.36 6.90
CA VAL A 18 13.29 -0.01 6.43
C VAL A 18 12.59 -0.96 7.42
N TYR A 19 11.71 -1.81 6.89
CA TYR A 19 10.99 -2.80 7.68
C TYR A 19 11.47 -4.21 7.35
N ASP A 20 11.70 -4.99 8.40
CA ASP A 20 11.90 -6.42 8.29
C ASP A 20 10.55 -7.14 8.45
N ILE A 21 10.14 -7.82 7.38
CA ILE A 21 8.85 -8.50 7.31
C ILE A 21 8.81 -9.72 8.24
N ALA A 22 9.94 -10.39 8.47
CA ALA A 22 10.00 -11.61 9.27
C ALA A 22 9.83 -11.34 10.76
N THR A 23 10.46 -10.26 11.24
CA THR A 23 10.42 -9.80 12.64
C THR A 23 9.28 -8.81 12.91
N SER A 24 8.59 -8.37 11.86
CA SER A 24 7.53 -7.35 11.95
C SER A 24 8.02 -6.07 12.66
N SER A 25 9.27 -5.69 12.43
CA SER A 25 9.94 -4.59 13.11
C SER A 25 10.55 -3.60 12.12
N ARG A 26 10.73 -2.36 12.57
CA ARG A 26 11.50 -1.36 11.84
C ARG A 26 12.97 -1.55 12.19
N THR A 27 13.81 -1.83 11.20
CA THR A 27 15.23 -2.16 11.39
C THR A 27 16.16 -0.99 11.11
N GLY A 28 15.66 0.08 10.50
CA GLY A 28 16.45 1.28 10.26
C GLY A 28 15.71 2.33 9.44
N HIS A 29 16.49 3.20 8.82
CA HIS A 29 16.06 4.11 7.77
C HIS A 29 17.06 4.09 6.63
N GLU A 30 16.58 4.40 5.44
CA GLU A 30 17.38 4.65 4.26
C GLU A 30 16.96 5.99 3.64
N THR A 31 17.89 6.70 3.02
CA THR A 31 17.56 7.92 2.28
C THR A 31 17.09 7.54 0.88
N PHE A 32 15.85 7.89 0.57
CA PHE A 32 15.26 7.74 -0.76
C PHE A 32 15.47 9.03 -1.57
N HIS A 33 15.89 8.88 -2.83
CA HIS A 33 16.10 9.98 -3.78
C HIS A 33 15.16 9.81 -4.99
N ILE A 34 14.44 10.87 -5.38
CA ILE A 34 13.60 10.88 -6.58
C ILE A 34 14.42 11.09 -7.88
N GLU A 35 15.70 11.41 -7.72
CA GLU A 35 16.63 11.71 -8.80
C GLU A 35 16.07 12.80 -9.73
N ARG A 36 16.03 12.53 -11.04
CA ARG A 36 15.48 13.44 -12.07
C ARG A 36 14.02 13.12 -12.43
N SER A 37 13.36 12.23 -11.69
CA SER A 37 11.97 11.88 -11.98
C SER A 37 11.04 13.01 -11.51
N PRO A 38 10.09 13.46 -12.35
CA PRO A 38 9.14 14.49 -11.95
C PRO A 38 8.06 13.97 -10.98
N LEU A 39 7.90 12.65 -10.89
CA LEU A 39 6.89 11.98 -10.08
C LEU A 39 7.48 10.75 -9.38
N PHE A 40 6.88 10.38 -8.25
CA PHE A 40 7.14 9.12 -7.56
C PHE A 40 5.81 8.45 -7.20
N VAL A 41 5.85 7.14 -6.97
CA VAL A 41 4.68 6.36 -6.54
C VAL A 41 4.90 5.90 -5.11
N ALA A 42 4.00 6.29 -4.21
CA ALA A 42 3.91 5.73 -2.87
C ALA A 42 2.76 4.71 -2.83
N GLU A 43 3.08 3.46 -2.54
CA GLU A 43 2.09 2.39 -2.40
C GLU A 43 1.90 1.94 -0.95
N GLY A 44 0.72 1.43 -0.64
CA GLY A 44 0.43 0.87 0.67
C GLY A 44 -1.06 0.66 0.92
N ILE A 45 -1.39 -0.24 1.84
CA ILE A 45 -2.78 -0.54 2.20
C ILE A 45 -3.51 0.64 2.86
N PHE A 46 -2.76 1.63 3.36
CA PHE A 46 -3.23 2.87 3.97
C PHE A 46 -2.99 4.10 3.09
N ALA A 47 -2.67 3.92 1.79
CA ALA A 47 -2.38 5.05 0.90
C ALA A 47 -3.55 6.04 0.82
N ALA A 48 -4.80 5.56 0.78
CA ALA A 48 -5.95 6.45 0.73
C ALA A 48 -6.11 7.30 2.01
N ASP A 49 -5.63 6.84 3.16
CA ASP A 49 -5.72 7.55 4.44
C ASP A 49 -4.92 8.87 4.49
N ILE A 50 -4.06 9.12 3.50
CA ILE A 50 -3.27 10.36 3.38
C ILE A 50 -3.65 11.22 2.16
N VAL A 51 -4.61 10.78 1.35
CA VAL A 51 -5.00 11.46 0.10
C VAL A 51 -5.42 12.91 0.34
N GLU A 52 -6.39 13.12 1.24
CA GLU A 52 -6.89 14.46 1.59
C GLU A 52 -5.74 15.40 2.02
N ARG A 53 -4.91 14.95 2.96
CA ARG A 53 -3.77 15.74 3.47
C ARG A 53 -2.71 16.03 2.41
N CYS A 54 -2.50 15.13 1.46
CA CYS A 54 -1.59 15.34 0.34
C CYS A 54 -2.20 16.32 -0.69
N GLN A 55 -3.50 16.23 -0.93
CA GLN A 55 -4.23 17.14 -1.81
C GLN A 55 -4.27 18.57 -1.26
N GLU A 56 -4.59 18.75 0.02
CA GLU A 56 -4.59 20.06 0.70
C GLU A 56 -3.23 20.78 0.63
N ARG A 57 -2.14 20.02 0.50
CA ARG A 57 -0.77 20.54 0.41
C ARG A 57 -0.26 20.70 -1.02
N GLY A 58 -1.08 20.39 -2.03
CA GLY A 58 -0.68 20.40 -3.43
C GLY A 58 0.39 19.35 -3.79
N LEU A 59 0.50 18.28 -2.99
CA LEU A 59 1.50 17.22 -3.16
C LEU A 59 0.97 16.03 -3.98
N LEU A 60 -0.36 15.91 -4.12
CA LEU A 60 -1.00 14.76 -4.75
C LEU A 60 -1.14 15.00 -6.26
N ALA A 61 -0.57 14.10 -7.06
CA ALA A 61 -0.83 14.02 -8.49
C ALA A 61 -2.06 13.16 -8.79
N ASP A 62 -2.12 11.94 -8.23
CA ASP A 62 -3.26 11.03 -8.38
C ASP A 62 -3.30 10.04 -7.19
N ALA A 63 -4.46 9.45 -6.94
CA ALA A 63 -4.70 8.45 -5.91
C ALA A 63 -5.43 7.24 -6.50
N LEU A 64 -4.75 6.09 -6.59
CA LEU A 64 -5.27 4.91 -7.27
C LEU A 64 -5.56 3.76 -6.28
N CYS A 65 -6.73 3.14 -6.42
CA CYS A 65 -7.10 1.90 -5.75
C CYS A 65 -7.09 0.74 -6.76
N LEU A 66 -6.00 -0.02 -6.76
CA LEU A 66 -5.88 -1.20 -7.63
C LEU A 66 -6.87 -2.29 -7.17
N ARG A 67 -7.80 -2.62 -8.05
CA ARG A 67 -8.81 -3.68 -7.84
C ARG A 67 -8.65 -4.76 -8.90
N GLY A 68 -8.94 -5.99 -8.51
CA GLY A 68 -9.01 -7.14 -9.42
C GLY A 68 -10.18 -8.04 -9.09
N ARG A 69 -10.27 -9.20 -9.75
CA ARG A 69 -11.23 -10.23 -9.35
C ARG A 69 -10.85 -10.77 -7.96
N PRO A 70 -11.74 -10.70 -6.93
CA PRO A 70 -11.40 -11.11 -5.57
C PRO A 70 -10.88 -12.55 -5.48
N THR A 71 -11.44 -13.44 -6.31
CA THR A 71 -11.02 -14.85 -6.42
C THR A 71 -9.60 -15.00 -6.95
N THR A 72 -9.20 -14.20 -7.94
CA THR A 72 -7.83 -14.16 -8.46
C THR A 72 -6.85 -13.67 -7.38
N THR A 73 -7.18 -12.59 -6.69
CA THR A 73 -6.35 -12.05 -5.59
C THR A 73 -6.20 -13.05 -4.45
N PHE A 74 -7.29 -13.72 -4.06
CA PHE A 74 -7.26 -14.77 -3.06
C PHE A 74 -6.35 -15.94 -3.48
N ARG A 75 -6.53 -16.47 -4.70
CA ARG A 75 -5.69 -17.57 -5.23
C ARG A 75 -4.21 -17.20 -5.23
N ARG A 76 -3.85 -16.02 -5.76
CA ARG A 76 -2.46 -15.54 -5.82
C ARG A 76 -1.85 -15.43 -4.41
N ARG A 77 -2.60 -14.86 -3.46
CA ARG A 77 -2.17 -14.74 -2.05
C ARG A 77 -1.97 -16.12 -1.40
N LEU A 78 -2.92 -17.03 -1.58
CA LEU A 78 -2.85 -18.38 -1.00
C LEU A 78 -1.64 -19.14 -1.53
N VAL A 79 -1.43 -19.17 -2.85
CA VAL A 79 -0.29 -19.88 -3.47
C VAL A 79 1.04 -19.31 -2.98
N ARG A 80 1.17 -17.97 -2.95
CA ARG A 80 2.38 -17.31 -2.44
C ARG A 80 2.64 -17.65 -0.97
N ASP A 81 1.64 -17.46 -0.12
CA ASP A 81 1.81 -17.63 1.33
C ASP A 81 2.08 -19.11 1.71
N LEU A 82 1.56 -20.06 0.94
CA LEU A 82 1.88 -21.49 1.07
C LEU A 82 3.33 -21.79 0.65
N ARG A 83 3.78 -21.25 -0.50
CA ARG A 83 5.17 -21.42 -0.98
C ARG A 83 6.19 -20.84 -0.01
N GLU A 84 5.86 -19.73 0.63
CA GLU A 84 6.72 -19.04 1.58
C GLU A 84 6.55 -19.54 3.03
N GLY A 85 5.70 -20.54 3.28
CA GLY A 85 5.49 -21.11 4.62
C GLY A 85 5.02 -20.09 5.67
N ARG A 86 4.37 -18.99 5.27
CA ARG A 86 4.14 -17.83 6.16
C ARG A 86 3.28 -18.15 7.39
N LYS A 87 2.29 -19.03 7.25
CA LYS A 87 1.29 -19.41 8.28
C LYS A 87 0.72 -20.80 7.97
N SER A 88 -0.02 -21.37 8.94
CA SER A 88 -0.71 -22.65 8.76
C SER A 88 -1.81 -22.60 7.67
N VAL A 89 -2.03 -23.72 6.99
CA VAL A 89 -3.01 -23.84 5.89
C VAL A 89 -4.43 -23.41 6.32
N PRO A 90 -4.98 -23.87 7.47
CA PRO A 90 -6.34 -23.47 7.87
C PRO A 90 -6.46 -21.96 8.12
N PHE A 91 -5.40 -21.34 8.64
CA PHE A 91 -5.35 -19.90 8.86
C PHE A 91 -5.38 -19.15 7.52
N LEU A 92 -4.57 -19.55 6.54
CA LEU A 92 -4.51 -18.90 5.22
C LEU A 92 -5.85 -19.00 4.49
N LEU A 93 -6.52 -20.15 4.54
CA LEU A 93 -7.85 -20.32 3.95
C LEU A 93 -8.90 -19.43 4.61
N ARG A 94 -8.98 -19.43 5.95
CA ARG A 94 -9.95 -18.61 6.70
C ARG A 94 -9.71 -17.12 6.47
N ARG A 95 -8.45 -16.67 6.52
CA ARG A 95 -8.07 -15.27 6.28
C ARG A 95 -8.36 -14.86 4.85
N GLY A 96 -7.97 -15.67 3.88
CA GLY A 96 -8.17 -15.37 2.47
C GLY A 96 -9.64 -15.30 2.09
N TRP A 97 -10.47 -16.22 2.58
CA TRP A 97 -11.92 -16.17 2.39
C TRP A 97 -12.55 -14.91 3.01
N ARG A 98 -12.15 -14.54 4.23
CA ARG A 98 -12.61 -13.29 4.86
C ARG A 98 -12.26 -12.06 4.02
N LEU A 99 -11.02 -11.98 3.53
CA LEU A 99 -10.57 -10.85 2.70
C LEU A 99 -11.31 -10.79 1.36
N MET A 100 -11.51 -11.94 0.71
CA MET A 100 -12.26 -12.04 -0.54
C MET A 100 -13.69 -11.50 -0.39
N ARG A 101 -14.39 -11.84 0.71
CA ARG A 101 -15.73 -11.30 0.99
C ARG A 101 -15.73 -9.81 1.34
N ALA A 102 -14.63 -9.32 1.93
CA ALA A 102 -14.50 -7.93 2.34
C ALA A 102 -14.11 -6.98 1.20
N GLU A 103 -13.67 -7.49 0.05
CA GLU A 103 -13.10 -6.70 -1.06
C GLU A 103 -13.97 -5.50 -1.44
N ARG A 104 -15.28 -5.71 -1.64
CA ARG A 104 -16.20 -4.62 -2.03
C ARG A 104 -16.20 -3.48 -1.00
N ARG A 105 -16.17 -3.82 0.29
CA ARG A 105 -16.13 -2.83 1.38
C ARG A 105 -14.77 -2.13 1.45
N ILE A 106 -13.68 -2.87 1.20
CA ILE A 106 -12.33 -2.32 1.18
C ILE A 106 -12.22 -1.27 0.06
N VAL A 107 -12.62 -1.63 -1.17
CA VAL A 107 -12.60 -0.70 -2.31
C VAL A 107 -13.50 0.50 -2.04
N ALA A 108 -14.73 0.30 -1.55
CA ALA A 108 -15.63 1.40 -1.20
C ALA A 108 -15.02 2.38 -0.18
N ARG A 109 -14.31 1.87 0.84
CA ARG A 109 -13.58 2.71 1.79
C ARG A 109 -12.46 3.51 1.11
N GLN A 110 -11.64 2.86 0.28
CA GLN A 110 -10.54 3.55 -0.42
C GLN A 110 -11.09 4.65 -1.33
N THR A 111 -12.19 4.39 -2.02
CA THR A 111 -12.87 5.40 -2.86
C THR A 111 -13.48 6.53 -2.05
N ALA A 112 -14.10 6.24 -0.91
CA ALA A 112 -14.61 7.28 -0.01
C ALA A 112 -13.49 8.20 0.55
N LEU A 113 -12.26 7.70 0.60
CA LEU A 113 -11.06 8.46 0.98
C LEU A 113 -10.40 9.18 -0.20
N GLY A 114 -11.01 9.16 -1.39
CA GLY A 114 -10.54 9.90 -2.57
C GLY A 114 -9.72 9.09 -3.56
N ALA A 115 -9.55 7.77 -3.38
CA ALA A 115 -8.83 6.95 -4.35
C ALA A 115 -9.73 6.46 -5.51
N TYR A 116 -9.29 6.63 -6.75
CA TYR A 116 -9.98 6.15 -7.93
C TYR A 116 -9.78 4.64 -8.12
N PRO A 117 -10.85 3.82 -8.21
CA PRO A 117 -10.73 2.38 -8.38
C PRO A 117 -10.41 1.99 -9.83
N CYS A 118 -9.28 1.30 -10.06
CA CYS A 118 -8.81 0.91 -11.40
C CYS A 118 -8.23 -0.52 -11.44
N GLY A 119 -8.26 -1.16 -12.62
CA GLY A 119 -7.73 -2.52 -12.86
C GLY A 119 -8.69 -3.47 -13.57
#